data_AF-A0A9X3IWI8-F1
#
_entry.id   AF-A0A9X3IWI8-F1
#
_cell.length_a   1.000
_cell.length_b   1.000
_cell.length_c   1.000
_cell.angle_alpha   90.00
_cell.angle_beta   90.00
_cell.angle_gamma   90.00
#
_symmetry.space_group_name_H-M   'P 1'
#
loop_
_entity.id
_entity.type
_entity.pdbx_description
1 polymer ?
#
loop_
_entity_poly.entity_id
_entity_poly.type
_entity_poly.pdbx_seq_one_letter_code
_entity_poly.pdbx_strand_id
1 'polypeptide(L)'
;MSRLLIIRHGQASLGAADYDVLSPLGEQQADALGRYLARMIDPPHAVYAGPRKRQRDTAALLVAGARQIGADFPDPRELLDFDEYPAIALMKDAMPSLCDRDPELAALATAWMAAERGTPGHQRAFELVFQAAMQRWHAGDVEHPAVEPFREFQARVARGLDHVMQQHPRQSTVLVVTSAGPVGVVTALALGLDTWAGLKTSFIVHNASLTELAYRPGEMQLRVFNPSRTSTSAPTSLCADPRPAARSPRGRVSSLGPSRPRRRAHLVRPHGSSSPRLHCPRTSRAALGYCEALGPRALDPIAPGPVDVNAARQAHRPSARPARPHLVVPPLLAAPFSHASWLRTRLLR
;
A
#
# COMPACT_ATOMS: atom_id res chain seq x y z
N MET A 1 -12.89 22.71 4.90
CA MET A 1 -11.63 21.99 4.65
C MET A 1 -11.72 21.36 3.26
N SER A 2 -10.59 21.23 2.57
CA SER A 2 -10.51 20.48 1.32
C SER A 2 -10.26 18.99 1.60
N ARG A 3 -10.56 18.12 0.64
CA ARG A 3 -10.39 16.66 0.69
C ARG A 3 -9.43 16.22 -0.40
N LEU A 4 -8.44 15.43 -0.04
CA LEU A 4 -7.52 14.77 -0.97
C LEU A 4 -7.71 13.26 -0.86
N LEU A 5 -8.11 12.63 -1.96
CA LEU A 5 -8.33 11.20 -2.06
C LEU A 5 -7.19 10.60 -2.87
N ILE A 6 -6.28 9.91 -2.19
CA ILE A 6 -5.12 9.25 -2.79
C ILE A 6 -5.46 7.80 -3.04
N ILE A 7 -5.33 7.37 -4.28
CA ILE A 7 -5.80 6.07 -4.75
C ILE A 7 -4.61 5.26 -5.21
N ARG A 8 -4.44 4.04 -4.69
CA ARG A 8 -3.46 3.11 -5.28
C ARG A 8 -4.03 2.56 -6.60
N HIS A 9 -3.20 2.48 -7.63
CA HIS A 9 -3.58 1.90 -8.92
C HIS A 9 -4.21 0.50 -8.79
N GLY A 10 -5.04 0.13 -9.77
CA GLY A 10 -5.60 -1.22 -9.90
C GLY A 10 -4.51 -2.29 -10.00
N GLN A 11 -4.87 -3.56 -9.81
CA GLN A 11 -3.90 -4.64 -9.86
C GLN A 11 -3.14 -4.67 -11.20
N ALA A 12 -1.81 -4.62 -11.14
CA ALA A 12 -0.95 -4.74 -12.32
C ALA A 12 -0.97 -6.17 -12.89
N SER A 13 -0.60 -6.32 -14.16
CA SER A 13 -0.46 -7.63 -14.79
C SER A 13 0.70 -8.42 -14.20
N LEU A 14 0.36 -9.50 -13.51
CA LEU A 14 1.28 -10.49 -12.97
C LEU A 14 1.91 -11.29 -14.13
N GLY A 15 3.24 -11.42 -14.14
CA GLY A 15 3.98 -12.24 -15.11
C GLY A 15 4.00 -11.78 -16.58
N ALA A 16 3.46 -10.60 -16.90
CA ALA A 16 3.52 -10.04 -18.25
C ALA A 16 4.92 -9.48 -18.57
N ALA A 17 5.28 -9.44 -19.86
CA ALA A 17 6.56 -8.87 -20.32
C ALA A 17 6.72 -7.39 -19.96
N ASP A 18 5.61 -6.68 -19.80
CA ASP A 18 5.54 -5.32 -19.25
C ASP A 18 4.70 -5.34 -17.97
N TYR A 19 5.36 -5.25 -16.81
CA TYR A 19 4.70 -5.15 -15.51
C TYR A 19 3.97 -3.82 -15.31
N ASP A 20 4.28 -2.78 -16.10
CA ASP A 20 3.70 -1.44 -15.93
C ASP A 20 2.29 -1.29 -16.52
N VAL A 21 1.60 -2.39 -16.82
CA VAL A 21 0.22 -2.41 -17.30
C VAL A 21 -0.75 -2.96 -16.24
N LEU A 22 -2.02 -2.56 -16.32
CA LEU A 22 -3.07 -3.18 -15.51
C LEU A 22 -3.33 -4.63 -15.97
N SER A 23 -3.78 -5.44 -15.02
CA SER A 23 -4.42 -6.73 -15.31
C SER A 23 -5.90 -6.51 -15.64
N PRO A 24 -6.60 -7.49 -16.25
CA PRO A 24 -8.05 -7.41 -16.44
C PRO A 24 -8.81 -7.16 -15.12
N LEU A 25 -8.32 -7.73 -14.01
CA LEU A 25 -8.86 -7.44 -12.69
C LEU A 25 -8.58 -5.99 -12.27
N GLY A 26 -7.39 -5.47 -12.54
CA GLY A 26 -7.03 -4.07 -12.26
C GLY A 26 -7.89 -3.08 -13.03
N GLU A 27 -8.23 -3.39 -14.27
CA GLU A 27 -9.15 -2.58 -15.08
C GLU A 27 -10.56 -2.56 -14.46
N GLN A 28 -11.10 -3.74 -14.10
CA GLN A 28 -12.38 -3.85 -13.40
C GLN A 28 -12.39 -3.11 -12.07
N GLN A 29 -11.29 -3.18 -11.32
CA GLN A 29 -11.13 -2.46 -10.05
C GLN A 29 -11.18 -0.94 -10.25
N ALA A 30 -10.50 -0.41 -11.25
CA ALA A 30 -10.46 1.02 -11.56
C ALA A 30 -11.84 1.56 -11.96
N ASP A 31 -12.50 0.86 -12.88
CA ASP A 31 -13.84 1.19 -13.37
C ASP A 31 -14.89 1.10 -12.25
N ALA A 32 -14.86 0.04 -11.42
CA ALA A 32 -15.75 -0.10 -10.27
C ALA A 32 -15.53 1.00 -9.22
N LEU A 33 -14.28 1.40 -8.98
CA LEU A 33 -13.95 2.51 -8.08
C LEU A 33 -14.51 3.84 -8.61
N GLY A 34 -14.43 4.08 -9.92
CA GLY A 34 -15.04 5.24 -10.57
C GLY A 34 -16.54 5.33 -10.34
N ARG A 35 -17.27 4.26 -10.66
CA ARG A 35 -18.72 4.17 -10.40
C ARG A 35 -19.07 4.32 -8.93
N TYR A 36 -18.23 3.80 -8.03
CA TYR A 36 -18.45 3.95 -6.60
C TYR A 36 -18.29 5.40 -6.16
N LEU A 37 -17.20 6.08 -6.53
CA LEU A 37 -16.95 7.46 -6.14
C LEU A 37 -18.02 8.40 -6.69
N ALA A 38 -18.46 8.19 -7.94
CA ALA A 38 -19.54 8.98 -8.54
C ALA A 38 -20.89 8.91 -7.79
N ARG A 39 -21.10 7.89 -6.94
CA ARG A 39 -22.28 7.82 -6.04
C ARG A 39 -22.05 8.44 -4.66
N MET A 40 -20.79 8.67 -4.29
CA MET A 40 -20.38 9.04 -2.93
C MET A 40 -19.90 10.49 -2.81
N ILE A 41 -19.44 11.08 -3.90
CA ILE A 41 -18.91 12.44 -3.93
C ILE A 41 -19.48 13.21 -5.13
N ASP A 42 -19.57 14.53 -4.98
CA ASP A 42 -19.71 15.43 -6.12
C ASP A 42 -18.49 15.29 -7.05
N PRO A 43 -18.61 15.66 -8.34
CA PRO A 43 -17.48 15.67 -9.25
C PRO A 43 -16.24 16.36 -8.63
N PRO A 44 -15.07 15.70 -8.64
CA PRO A 44 -13.87 16.27 -8.05
C PRO A 44 -13.41 17.45 -8.90
N HIS A 45 -12.77 18.42 -8.24
CA HIS A 45 -12.24 19.63 -8.89
C HIS A 45 -11.06 19.29 -9.80
N ALA A 46 -10.33 18.21 -9.49
CA ALA A 46 -9.27 17.69 -10.31
C ALA A 46 -9.06 16.18 -10.05
N VAL A 47 -8.58 15.50 -11.10
CA VAL A 47 -8.04 14.15 -11.04
C VAL A 47 -6.59 14.23 -11.51
N TYR A 48 -5.66 13.72 -10.70
CA TYR A 48 -4.26 13.59 -11.06
C TYR A 48 -3.87 12.11 -11.14
N ALA A 49 -2.85 11.82 -11.94
CA ALA A 49 -2.24 10.49 -12.03
C ALA A 49 -0.72 10.61 -12.01
N GLY A 50 -0.04 9.69 -11.32
CA GLY A 50 1.40 9.52 -11.50
C GLY A 50 1.75 9.02 -12.91
N PRO A 51 3.03 9.06 -13.29
CA PRO A 51 3.49 8.82 -14.66
C PRO A 51 3.58 7.36 -15.09
N ARG A 52 3.33 6.39 -14.20
CA ARG A 52 3.32 4.97 -14.60
C ARG A 52 2.09 4.68 -15.44
N LYS A 53 2.24 3.80 -16.44
CA LYS A 53 1.12 3.45 -17.32
C LYS A 53 -0.05 2.88 -16.52
N ARG A 54 0.19 1.98 -15.56
CA ARG A 54 -0.84 1.48 -14.62
C ARG A 54 -1.53 2.56 -13.78
N GLN A 55 -0.83 3.65 -13.44
CA GLN A 55 -1.43 4.79 -12.71
C GLN A 55 -2.35 5.60 -13.64
N ARG A 56 -1.86 5.95 -14.84
CA ARG A 56 -2.64 6.65 -15.87
C ARG A 56 -3.88 5.86 -16.29
N ASP A 57 -3.72 4.57 -16.59
CA ASP A 57 -4.81 3.70 -17.02
C ASP A 57 -5.87 3.56 -15.91
N THR A 58 -5.44 3.45 -14.64
CA THR A 58 -6.38 3.44 -13.51
C THR A 58 -7.18 4.74 -13.44
N ALA A 59 -6.52 5.90 -13.59
CA ALA A 59 -7.20 7.18 -13.54
C ALA A 59 -8.19 7.35 -14.70
N ALA A 60 -7.80 6.95 -15.91
CA ALA A 60 -8.65 7.01 -17.09
C ALA A 60 -9.89 6.12 -16.94
N LEU A 61 -9.72 4.86 -16.52
CA LEU A 61 -10.82 3.93 -16.31
C LEU A 61 -11.73 4.35 -15.15
N LEU A 62 -11.17 4.93 -14.09
CA LEU A 62 -11.94 5.51 -12.99
C LEU A 62 -12.85 6.65 -13.48
N VAL A 63 -12.30 7.60 -14.25
CA VAL A 63 -13.07 8.71 -14.81
C VAL A 63 -14.13 8.20 -15.79
N ALA A 64 -13.79 7.24 -16.65
CA ALA A 64 -14.74 6.61 -17.57
C ALA A 64 -15.89 5.92 -16.81
N GLY A 65 -15.58 5.15 -15.77
CA GLY A 65 -16.58 4.49 -14.92
C GLY A 65 -17.51 5.49 -14.24
N ALA A 66 -16.98 6.60 -13.73
CA ALA A 66 -17.80 7.68 -13.16
C ALA A 66 -18.77 8.29 -14.20
N ARG A 67 -18.28 8.59 -15.40
CA ARG A 67 -19.07 9.18 -16.50
C ARG A 67 -20.17 8.24 -17.00
N GLN A 68 -19.93 6.93 -17.02
CA GLN A 68 -20.94 5.93 -17.41
C GLN A 68 -22.21 5.97 -16.54
N ILE A 69 -22.12 6.46 -15.31
CA ILE A 69 -23.28 6.60 -14.41
C ILE A 69 -23.74 8.05 -14.25
N GLY A 70 -23.30 8.95 -15.14
CA GLY A 70 -23.77 10.33 -15.24
C GLY A 70 -23.00 11.36 -14.42
N ALA A 71 -21.86 11.01 -13.82
CA ALA A 71 -21.03 11.99 -13.10
C ALA A 71 -19.98 12.64 -14.01
N ASP A 72 -19.87 13.97 -13.96
CA ASP A 72 -18.96 14.75 -14.80
C ASP A 72 -17.54 14.86 -14.19
N PHE A 73 -16.87 13.72 -14.03
CA PHE A 73 -15.49 13.73 -13.54
C PHE A 73 -14.57 14.32 -14.62
N PRO A 74 -13.64 15.23 -14.28
CA PRO A 74 -12.71 15.82 -15.26
C PRO A 74 -11.66 14.82 -15.73
N ASP A 75 -11.05 15.08 -16.89
CA ASP A 75 -9.96 14.24 -17.40
C ASP A 75 -8.74 14.26 -16.46
N PRO A 76 -8.04 13.12 -16.29
CA PRO A 76 -6.84 13.06 -15.46
C PRO A 76 -5.70 13.91 -16.01
N ARG A 77 -4.94 14.54 -15.11
CA ARG A 77 -3.70 15.27 -15.43
C ARG A 77 -2.51 14.53 -14.84
N GLU A 78 -1.39 14.51 -15.56
CA GLU A 78 -0.18 13.85 -15.04
C GLU A 78 0.47 14.70 -13.93
N LEU A 79 0.99 14.03 -12.90
CA LEU A 79 1.72 14.63 -11.79
C LEU A 79 2.93 13.74 -11.45
N LEU A 80 4.08 14.09 -12.06
CA LEU A 80 5.31 13.28 -12.04
C LEU A 80 5.81 12.96 -10.62
N ASP A 81 5.62 13.90 -9.68
CA ASP A 81 6.02 13.76 -8.29
C ASP A 81 5.40 12.55 -7.58
N PHE A 82 4.27 12.01 -8.09
CA PHE A 82 3.59 10.82 -7.58
C PHE A 82 3.99 9.51 -8.30
N ASP A 83 5.16 9.45 -8.96
CA ASP A 83 5.73 8.17 -9.42
C ASP A 83 6.01 7.20 -8.26
N GLU A 84 6.01 5.89 -8.52
CA GLU A 84 6.47 4.87 -7.58
C GLU A 84 8.00 4.88 -7.44
N TYR A 85 8.52 4.43 -6.31
CA TYR A 85 9.96 4.20 -6.17
C TYR A 85 10.43 3.07 -7.10
N PRO A 86 11.69 3.06 -7.56
CA PRO A 86 12.17 2.13 -8.57
C PRO A 86 12.52 0.75 -7.99
N ALA A 87 11.54 0.05 -7.40
CA ALA A 87 11.80 -1.20 -6.68
C ALA A 87 12.38 -2.31 -7.56
N ILE A 88 12.02 -2.36 -8.85
CA ILE A 88 12.61 -3.33 -9.79
C ILE A 88 14.11 -3.07 -9.92
N ALA A 89 14.52 -1.81 -10.12
CA ALA A 89 15.94 -1.46 -10.21
C ALA A 89 16.68 -1.69 -8.87
N LEU A 90 16.01 -1.44 -7.74
CA LEU A 90 16.55 -1.77 -6.42
C LEU A 90 16.84 -3.27 -6.29
N MET A 91 15.87 -4.11 -6.65
CA MET A 91 15.98 -5.57 -6.48
C MET A 91 16.84 -6.24 -7.55
N LYS A 92 16.87 -5.72 -8.78
CA LYS A 92 17.59 -6.31 -9.91
C LYS A 92 19.02 -5.76 -10.02
N ASP A 93 19.17 -4.44 -9.96
CA ASP A 93 20.42 -3.78 -10.33
C ASP A 93 21.27 -3.45 -9.10
N ALA A 94 20.64 -3.00 -8.00
CA ALA A 94 21.36 -2.65 -6.77
C ALA A 94 21.60 -3.83 -5.82
N MET A 95 20.75 -4.87 -5.85
CA MET A 95 20.84 -6.02 -4.94
C MET A 95 22.20 -6.72 -4.94
N PRO A 96 22.86 -7.00 -6.09
CA PRO A 96 24.17 -7.68 -6.08
C PRO A 96 25.21 -6.93 -5.24
N SER A 97 25.38 -5.63 -5.48
CA SER A 97 26.31 -4.78 -4.72
C SER A 97 25.92 -4.60 -3.24
N LEU A 98 24.62 -4.69 -2.93
CA LEU A 98 24.17 -4.68 -1.53
C LEU A 98 24.54 -5.99 -0.82
N CYS A 99 24.30 -7.14 -1.46
CA CYS A 99 24.67 -8.45 -0.92
C CYS A 99 26.19 -8.58 -0.69
N ASP A 100 27.02 -8.03 -1.56
CA ASP A 100 28.49 -8.04 -1.39
C ASP A 100 28.94 -7.33 -0.11
N ARG A 101 28.19 -6.32 0.34
CA ARG A 101 28.52 -5.46 1.49
C ARG A 101 27.74 -5.81 2.75
N ASP A 102 26.67 -6.59 2.63
CA ASP A 102 25.75 -6.94 3.71
C ASP A 102 25.51 -8.47 3.76
N PRO A 103 26.25 -9.20 4.60
CA PRO A 103 26.11 -10.65 4.74
C PRO A 103 24.73 -11.11 5.21
N GLU A 104 24.01 -10.28 5.98
CA GLU A 104 22.65 -10.59 6.44
C GLU A 104 21.68 -10.56 5.25
N LEU A 105 21.77 -9.52 4.42
CA LEU A 105 20.98 -9.42 3.20
C LEU A 105 21.33 -10.54 2.20
N ALA A 106 22.61 -10.88 2.05
CA ALA A 106 23.06 -11.98 1.20
C ALA A 106 22.47 -13.34 1.64
N ALA A 107 22.38 -13.58 2.95
CA ALA A 107 21.74 -14.78 3.48
C ALA A 107 20.23 -14.84 3.17
N LEU A 108 19.52 -13.70 3.28
CA LEU A 108 18.11 -13.60 2.91
C LEU A 108 17.89 -13.82 1.41
N ALA A 109 18.73 -13.22 0.56
CA ALA A 109 18.69 -13.43 -0.89
C ALA A 109 18.93 -14.90 -1.26
N THR A 110 19.91 -15.54 -0.62
CA THR A 110 20.19 -16.97 -0.80
C THR A 110 18.99 -17.84 -0.40
N ALA A 111 18.37 -17.54 0.74
CA ALA A 111 17.18 -18.25 1.19
C ALA A 111 16.00 -18.09 0.23
N TRP A 112 15.81 -16.89 -0.33
CA TRP A 112 14.80 -16.64 -1.36
C TRP A 112 15.06 -17.43 -2.65
N MET A 113 16.30 -17.44 -3.14
CA MET A 113 16.68 -18.19 -4.33
C MET A 113 16.53 -19.72 -4.15
N ALA A 114 16.80 -20.22 -2.94
CA ALA A 114 16.65 -21.63 -2.61
C ALA A 114 15.19 -22.07 -2.41
N ALA A 115 14.27 -21.13 -2.15
CA ALA A 115 12.87 -21.43 -1.90
C ALA A 115 12.13 -21.81 -3.19
N GLU A 116 11.31 -22.87 -3.11
CA GLU A 116 10.53 -23.38 -4.24
C GLU A 116 9.54 -22.33 -4.77
N ARG A 117 9.73 -21.91 -6.03
CA ARG A 117 8.88 -20.92 -6.68
C ARG A 117 7.40 -21.32 -6.67
N GLY A 118 6.53 -20.32 -6.56
CA GLY A 118 5.07 -20.53 -6.52
C GLY A 118 4.53 -20.99 -5.17
N THR A 119 5.39 -21.26 -4.18
CA THR A 119 4.95 -21.64 -2.83
C THR A 119 4.76 -20.43 -1.90
N PRO A 120 3.95 -20.55 -0.83
CA PRO A 120 3.89 -19.55 0.23
C PRO A 120 5.26 -19.29 0.89
N GLY A 121 6.13 -20.31 0.95
CA GLY A 121 7.49 -20.19 1.47
C GLY A 121 8.35 -19.24 0.65
N HIS A 122 8.29 -19.36 -0.68
CA HIS A 122 9.02 -18.45 -1.59
C HIS A 122 8.50 -17.01 -1.51
N GLN A 123 7.18 -16.83 -1.39
CA GLN A 123 6.59 -15.49 -1.18
C GLN A 123 7.09 -14.88 0.14
N ARG A 124 7.12 -15.68 1.21
CA ARG A 124 7.61 -15.22 2.50
C ARG A 124 9.10 -14.87 2.47
N ALA A 125 9.91 -15.68 1.79
CA ALA A 125 11.34 -15.41 1.64
C ALA A 125 11.59 -14.12 0.84
N PHE A 126 10.83 -13.92 -0.25
CA PHE A 126 10.86 -12.66 -1.00
C PHE A 126 10.47 -11.46 -0.13
N GLU A 127 9.37 -11.54 0.63
CA GLU A 127 8.95 -10.46 1.52
C GLU A 127 10.06 -10.04 2.49
N LEU A 128 10.82 -11.00 3.02
CA LEU A 128 11.92 -10.73 3.95
C LEU A 128 13.09 -10.03 3.26
N VAL A 129 13.58 -10.55 2.13
CA VAL A 129 14.69 -9.91 1.40
C VAL A 129 14.29 -8.55 0.83
N PHE A 130 13.05 -8.40 0.35
CA PHE A 130 12.53 -7.13 -0.14
C PHE A 130 12.45 -6.08 0.97
N GLN A 131 11.91 -6.44 2.14
CA GLN A 131 11.87 -5.53 3.28
C GLN A 131 13.27 -5.13 3.75
N ALA A 132 14.21 -6.07 3.78
CA ALA A 132 15.60 -5.78 4.13
C ALA A 132 16.24 -4.82 3.12
N ALA A 133 16.11 -5.07 1.81
CA ALA A 133 16.63 -4.16 0.78
C ALA A 133 15.99 -2.76 0.86
N MET A 134 14.68 -2.69 1.09
CA MET A 134 13.97 -1.41 1.28
C MET A 134 14.46 -0.65 2.52
N GLN A 135 14.88 -1.35 3.60
CA GLN A 135 15.49 -0.70 4.76
C GLN A 135 16.83 -0.05 4.42
N ARG A 136 17.69 -0.74 3.66
CA ARG A 136 18.98 -0.18 3.23
C ARG A 136 18.78 0.99 2.28
N TRP A 137 17.79 0.89 1.38
CA TRP A 137 17.40 1.99 0.50
C TRP A 137 16.89 3.21 1.29
N HIS A 138 16.05 2.98 2.28
CA HIS A 138 15.54 4.02 3.19
C HIS A 138 16.67 4.68 4.00
N ALA A 139 17.62 3.90 4.50
CA ALA A 139 18.78 4.38 5.25
C ALA A 139 19.77 5.19 4.39
N GLY A 140 19.69 5.06 3.06
CA GLY A 140 20.58 5.72 2.11
C GLY A 140 21.83 4.91 1.75
N ASP A 141 21.84 3.61 2.06
CA ASP A 141 22.99 2.70 1.81
C ASP A 141 23.04 2.17 0.36
N VAL A 142 22.06 2.58 -0.46
CA VAL A 142 21.93 2.17 -1.86
C VAL A 142 22.43 3.26 -2.78
N GLU A 143 23.62 3.04 -3.33
CA GLU A 143 24.23 3.90 -4.34
C GLU A 143 24.19 3.19 -5.69
N HIS A 144 23.15 3.47 -6.48
CA HIS A 144 23.04 2.93 -7.83
C HIS A 144 22.37 3.96 -8.76
N PRO A 145 22.92 4.26 -9.96
CA PRO A 145 22.38 5.31 -10.83
C PRO A 145 20.91 5.11 -11.25
N ALA A 146 20.45 3.85 -11.34
CA ALA A 146 19.08 3.52 -11.68
C ALA A 146 18.11 3.54 -10.48
N VAL A 147 18.61 3.78 -9.26
CA VAL A 147 17.80 3.79 -8.03
C VAL A 147 17.79 5.20 -7.45
N GLU A 148 16.65 5.87 -7.59
CA GLU A 148 16.37 7.14 -6.92
C GLU A 148 16.61 6.99 -5.40
N PRO A 149 17.44 7.83 -4.76
CA PRO A 149 17.62 7.77 -3.30
C PRO A 149 16.32 8.06 -2.54
N PHE A 150 16.10 7.40 -1.40
CA PHE A 150 14.86 7.55 -0.63
C PHE A 150 14.55 9.02 -0.27
N ARG A 151 15.57 9.81 0.07
CA ARG A 151 15.39 11.24 0.38
C ARG A 151 14.80 12.04 -0.79
N GLU A 152 15.18 11.70 -2.02
CA GLU A 152 14.70 12.38 -3.22
C GLU A 152 13.27 11.93 -3.54
N PHE A 153 13.01 10.63 -3.40
CA PHE A 153 11.67 10.05 -3.48
C PHE A 153 10.69 10.71 -2.50
N GLN A 154 11.09 10.83 -1.23
CA GLN A 154 10.29 11.50 -0.21
C GLN A 154 10.08 12.97 -0.56
N ALA A 155 11.15 13.69 -0.94
CA ALA A 155 11.08 15.09 -1.27
C ALA A 155 10.15 15.37 -2.46
N ARG A 156 10.18 14.54 -3.51
CA ARG A 156 9.27 14.72 -4.65
C ARG A 156 7.82 14.47 -4.27
N VAL A 157 7.51 13.41 -3.52
CA VAL A 157 6.12 13.15 -3.09
C VAL A 157 5.60 14.29 -2.22
N ALA A 158 6.42 14.85 -1.33
CA ALA A 158 6.07 16.03 -0.55
C ALA A 158 5.80 17.26 -1.44
N ARG A 159 6.64 17.54 -2.44
CA ARG A 159 6.41 18.62 -3.41
C ARG A 159 5.11 18.43 -4.19
N GLY A 160 4.82 17.20 -4.64
CA GLY A 160 3.57 16.89 -5.35
C GLY A 160 2.33 17.13 -4.48
N LEU A 161 2.41 16.75 -3.20
CA LEU A 161 1.35 17.01 -2.23
C LEU A 161 1.13 18.51 -2.01
N ASP A 162 2.21 19.26 -1.78
CA ASP A 162 2.17 20.72 -1.62
C ASP A 162 1.58 21.40 -2.86
N HIS A 163 1.98 20.98 -4.06
CA HIS A 163 1.43 21.46 -5.32
C HIS A 163 -0.08 21.30 -5.37
N VAL A 164 -0.59 20.09 -5.10
CA VAL A 164 -2.04 19.81 -5.11
C VAL A 164 -2.77 20.68 -4.08
N MET A 165 -2.23 20.79 -2.87
CA MET A 165 -2.86 21.57 -1.79
C MET A 165 -2.87 23.08 -2.08
N GLN A 166 -1.84 23.61 -2.75
CA GLN A 166 -1.75 25.01 -3.16
C GLN A 166 -2.69 25.33 -4.33
N GLN A 167 -2.83 24.42 -5.29
CA GLN A 167 -3.73 24.58 -6.44
C GLN A 167 -5.21 24.50 -6.03
N HIS A 168 -5.53 23.76 -4.96
CA HIS A 168 -6.91 23.47 -4.52
C HIS A 168 -7.15 23.85 -3.04
N PRO A 169 -6.93 25.12 -2.64
CA PRO A 169 -6.73 25.48 -1.23
C PRO A 169 -8.01 25.50 -0.37
N ARG A 170 -9.20 25.54 -0.97
CA ARG A 170 -10.46 25.72 -0.22
C ARG A 170 -11.63 24.93 -0.83
N GLN A 171 -12.30 24.17 0.04
CA GLN A 171 -13.55 23.44 -0.25
C GLN A 171 -13.47 22.54 -1.49
N SER A 172 -12.26 22.10 -1.85
CA SER A 172 -12.03 21.28 -3.03
C SER A 172 -12.01 19.81 -2.67
N THR A 173 -12.50 18.96 -3.58
CA THR A 173 -12.26 17.51 -3.55
C THR A 173 -11.35 17.17 -4.72
N VAL A 174 -10.19 16.58 -4.44
CA VAL A 174 -9.20 16.22 -5.45
C VAL A 174 -8.89 14.73 -5.37
N LEU A 175 -8.78 14.05 -6.51
CA LEU A 175 -8.31 12.68 -6.61
C LEU A 175 -6.85 12.65 -7.09
N VAL A 176 -6.02 11.79 -6.51
CA VAL A 176 -4.66 11.49 -7.00
C VAL A 176 -4.51 9.99 -7.11
N VAL A 177 -4.30 9.47 -8.32
CA VAL A 177 -4.05 8.05 -8.58
C VAL A 177 -2.53 7.80 -8.65
N THR A 178 -2.02 6.94 -7.78
CA THR A 178 -0.60 6.69 -7.59
C THR A 178 -0.34 5.23 -7.19
N SER A 179 0.79 4.93 -6.55
CA SER A 179 1.21 3.60 -6.11
C SER A 179 1.38 3.54 -4.58
N ALA A 180 1.85 2.41 -4.07
CA ALA A 180 1.86 2.18 -2.62
C ALA A 180 2.90 3.03 -1.90
N GLY A 181 4.07 3.27 -2.51
CA GLY A 181 5.12 4.10 -1.92
C GLY A 181 4.68 5.52 -1.62
N PRO A 182 4.15 6.28 -2.60
CA PRO A 182 3.65 7.62 -2.36
C PRO A 182 2.51 7.67 -1.33
N VAL A 183 1.61 6.67 -1.30
CA VAL A 183 0.60 6.56 -0.24
C VAL A 183 1.25 6.44 1.14
N GLY A 184 2.31 5.63 1.26
CA GLY A 184 3.06 5.49 2.51
C GLY A 184 3.74 6.78 2.96
N VAL A 185 4.40 7.50 2.03
CA VAL A 185 5.03 8.80 2.33
C VAL A 185 3.99 9.82 2.77
N VAL A 186 2.87 9.93 2.06
CA VAL A 186 1.81 10.88 2.42
C VAL A 186 1.19 10.53 3.78
N THR A 187 1.01 9.24 4.07
CA THR A 187 0.54 8.77 5.37
C THR A 187 1.52 9.18 6.49
N ALA A 188 2.82 9.06 6.23
CA ALA A 188 3.87 9.51 7.16
C ALA A 188 3.74 11.01 7.46
N LEU A 189 3.63 11.82 6.41
CA LEU A 189 3.52 13.28 6.53
C LEU A 189 2.25 13.70 7.26
N ALA A 190 1.10 13.05 6.98
CA ALA A 190 -0.18 13.39 7.59
C ALA A 190 -0.26 13.06 9.09
N LEU A 191 0.51 12.07 9.53
CA LEU A 191 0.51 11.60 10.92
C LEU A 191 1.75 12.04 11.71
N GLY A 192 2.72 12.70 11.07
CA GLY A 192 4.00 13.07 11.69
C GLY A 192 4.83 11.84 12.11
N LEU A 193 4.74 10.74 11.37
CA LEU A 193 5.47 9.51 11.67
C LEU A 193 6.94 9.62 11.25
N ASP A 194 7.78 8.77 11.84
CA ASP A 194 9.07 8.48 11.26
C ASP A 194 8.90 7.93 9.84
N THR A 195 9.85 8.27 8.97
CA THR A 195 9.72 8.02 7.53
C THR A 195 9.69 6.52 7.20
N TRP A 196 10.31 5.68 8.03
CA TRP A 196 10.27 4.23 7.88
C TRP A 196 8.90 3.65 8.25
N ALA A 197 8.32 4.04 9.40
CA ALA A 197 6.99 3.59 9.80
C ALA A 197 5.94 3.97 8.75
N GLY A 198 6.04 5.17 8.18
CA GLY A 198 5.24 5.60 7.05
C GLY A 198 5.40 4.72 5.82
N LEU A 199 6.64 4.51 5.36
CA LEU A 199 6.92 3.66 4.19
C LEU A 199 6.48 2.20 4.40
N LYS A 200 6.62 1.66 5.62
CA LYS A 200 6.16 0.32 5.99
C LYS A 200 4.66 0.13 5.79
N THR A 201 3.86 1.20 5.90
CA THR A 201 2.42 1.13 5.59
C THR A 201 2.16 0.78 4.12
N SER A 202 3.07 1.12 3.20
CA SER A 202 2.96 0.79 1.77
C SER A 202 2.80 -0.72 1.52
N PHE A 203 3.35 -1.55 2.42
CA PHE A 203 3.30 -3.01 2.29
C PHE A 203 1.91 -3.59 2.51
N ILE A 204 0.95 -2.82 3.03
CA ILE A 204 -0.42 -3.29 3.26
C ILE A 204 -1.46 -2.58 2.39
N VAL A 205 -1.07 -1.54 1.64
CA VAL A 205 -2.00 -0.78 0.80
C VAL A 205 -2.59 -1.69 -0.29
N HIS A 206 -3.90 -1.81 -0.38
CA HIS A 206 -4.54 -2.67 -1.38
C HIS A 206 -4.63 -1.97 -2.74
N ASN A 207 -4.62 -2.71 -3.84
CA ASN A 207 -4.89 -2.14 -5.17
C ASN A 207 -6.30 -1.53 -5.23
N ALA A 208 -6.45 -0.42 -5.95
CA ALA A 208 -7.69 0.36 -6.01
C ALA A 208 -8.28 0.73 -4.64
N SER A 209 -7.42 0.80 -3.60
CA SER A 209 -7.79 1.36 -2.31
C SER A 209 -7.75 2.88 -2.34
N LEU A 210 -8.47 3.47 -1.39
CA LEU A 210 -8.53 4.91 -1.18
C LEU A 210 -7.84 5.25 0.14
N THR A 211 -7.09 6.35 0.20
CA THR A 211 -6.63 7.00 1.43
C THR A 211 -7.10 8.44 1.39
N GLU A 212 -7.85 8.88 2.40
CA GLU A 212 -8.45 10.21 2.42
C GLU A 212 -7.77 11.11 3.45
N LEU A 213 -7.40 12.31 3.02
CA LEU A 213 -6.91 13.40 3.86
C LEU A 213 -7.91 14.55 3.85
N ALA A 214 -8.12 15.16 5.01
CA ALA A 214 -8.64 16.53 5.08
C ALA A 214 -7.47 17.50 5.23
N TYR A 215 -7.53 18.62 4.52
CA TYR A 215 -6.48 19.63 4.60
C TYR A 215 -7.01 21.06 4.54
N ARG A 216 -6.17 21.96 5.03
CA ARG A 216 -6.23 23.42 4.88
C ARG A 216 -4.80 23.96 4.86
N PRO A 217 -4.56 25.23 4.54
CA PRO A 217 -3.20 25.77 4.56
C PRO A 217 -2.49 25.49 5.90
N GLY A 218 -1.33 24.84 5.83
CA GLY A 218 -0.50 24.50 6.99
C GLY A 218 -0.95 23.30 7.83
N GLU A 219 -2.04 22.60 7.46
CA GLU A 219 -2.53 21.47 8.24
C GLU A 219 -3.13 20.36 7.36
N MET A 220 -2.83 19.12 7.72
CA MET A 220 -3.34 17.92 7.07
C MET A 220 -3.68 16.87 8.12
N GLN A 221 -4.79 16.16 7.93
CA GLN A 221 -5.24 15.11 8.82
C GLN A 221 -5.67 13.89 8.00
N LEU A 222 -5.18 12.72 8.40
CA LEU A 222 -5.64 11.44 7.85
C LEU A 222 -7.06 11.14 8.35
N ARG A 223 -8.01 10.98 7.42
CA ARG A 223 -9.40 10.61 7.75
C ARG A 223 -9.65 9.12 7.59
N VAL A 224 -9.10 8.54 6.53
CA VAL A 224 -9.37 7.17 6.13
C VAL A 224 -8.10 6.59 5.53
N PHE A 225 -7.71 5.39 5.94
CA PHE A 225 -6.54 4.70 5.40
C PHE A 225 -6.93 3.35 4.81
N ASN A 226 -6.61 3.16 3.53
CA ASN A 226 -6.63 1.88 2.85
C ASN A 226 -7.96 1.06 2.81
N PRO A 227 -9.19 1.63 2.82
CA PRO A 227 -10.37 0.86 2.44
C PRO A 227 -10.26 0.39 0.99
N SER A 228 -10.54 -0.89 0.78
CA SER A 228 -10.82 -1.47 -0.54
C SER A 228 -12.15 -2.20 -0.50
N ARG A 229 -13.09 -1.83 -1.38
CA ARG A 229 -14.36 -2.56 -1.58
C ARG A 229 -14.35 -3.41 -2.86
N THR A 230 -13.29 -3.32 -3.64
CA THR A 230 -13.10 -3.98 -4.94
C THR A 230 -12.29 -5.28 -4.82
N SER A 231 -12.06 -5.79 -3.60
CA SER A 231 -11.41 -7.08 -3.40
C SER A 231 -12.35 -8.21 -3.84
N THR A 232 -12.27 -8.62 -5.09
CA THR A 232 -12.77 -9.92 -5.55
C THR A 232 -11.84 -11.06 -5.10
N SER A 233 -11.40 -11.04 -3.85
CA SER A 233 -11.34 -12.30 -3.09
C SER A 233 -12.72 -12.42 -2.45
N ALA A 234 -13.63 -13.11 -3.14
CA ALA A 234 -15.06 -13.13 -2.82
C ALA A 234 -15.37 -13.09 -1.32
N PRO A 235 -16.20 -12.14 -0.86
CA PRO A 235 -17.13 -12.39 0.22
C PRO A 235 -18.52 -12.48 -0.40
N THR A 236 -19.01 -13.72 -0.53
CA THR A 236 -20.44 -13.98 -0.69
C THR A 236 -21.13 -13.60 0.63
N SER A 237 -21.41 -12.33 0.83
CA SER A 237 -22.53 -11.79 1.61
C SER A 237 -22.30 -10.30 1.83
N LEU A 238 -23.39 -9.54 1.74
CA LEU A 238 -23.55 -8.08 1.89
C LEU A 238 -23.81 -7.31 0.59
N CYS A 239 -24.51 -7.92 -0.38
CA CYS A 239 -25.62 -7.20 -1.01
C CYS A 239 -26.82 -7.26 -0.07
N ALA A 240 -26.91 -6.31 0.87
CA ALA A 240 -28.19 -5.94 1.45
C ALA A 240 -28.56 -4.60 0.82
N ASP A 241 -29.49 -4.67 -0.13
CA ASP A 241 -30.22 -3.51 -0.64
C ASP A 241 -30.75 -2.69 0.54
N PRO A 242 -30.50 -1.36 0.62
CA PRO A 242 -31.30 -0.51 1.48
C PRO A 242 -32.68 -0.38 0.85
N ARG A 243 -33.62 -1.26 1.25
CA ARG A 243 -35.03 -1.08 0.91
C ARG A 243 -35.47 0.32 1.38
N PRO A 244 -36.21 1.09 0.57
CA PRO A 244 -36.71 2.38 1.00
C PRO A 244 -37.69 2.21 2.16
N ALA A 245 -37.57 3.09 3.16
CA ALA A 245 -38.43 3.13 4.33
C ALA A 245 -39.91 3.25 3.92
N ALA A 246 -40.68 2.19 4.15
CA ALA A 246 -42.12 2.22 3.99
C ALA A 246 -42.73 3.12 5.06
N ARG A 247 -43.36 4.22 4.62
CA ARG A 247 -44.23 5.07 5.46
C ARG A 247 -45.38 4.23 6.00
N SER A 248 -45.57 4.29 7.31
CA SER A 248 -46.79 3.82 7.99
C SER A 248 -47.98 4.72 7.60
N PRO A 249 -49.16 4.13 7.34
CA PRO A 249 -50.42 4.78 7.63
C PRO A 249 -51.04 4.14 8.88
N ARG A 250 -51.33 4.98 9.88
CA ARG A 250 -52.32 4.67 10.92
C ARG A 250 -53.71 4.65 10.27
N GLY A 251 -54.55 3.67 10.63
CA GLY A 251 -56.00 3.92 10.70
C GLY A 251 -56.94 2.79 10.28
N ARG A 252 -57.64 2.27 11.31
CA ARG A 252 -59.02 1.75 11.34
C ARG A 252 -59.27 0.25 11.15
N VAL A 253 -60.30 -0.13 11.91
CA VAL A 253 -60.73 -1.42 12.47
C VAL A 253 -61.92 -1.97 11.68
N SER A 254 -62.24 -3.26 11.92
CA SER A 254 -63.49 -4.03 11.66
C SER A 254 -63.53 -4.79 10.33
N SER A 255 -64.08 -6.00 10.17
CA SER A 255 -64.58 -7.11 11.02
C SER A 255 -65.07 -8.22 10.05
N LEU A 256 -65.27 -9.46 10.54
CA LEU A 256 -65.90 -10.65 9.88
C LEU A 256 -64.96 -11.41 8.90
N GLY A 257 -64.86 -12.74 8.80
CA GLY A 257 -65.57 -13.93 9.26
C GLY A 257 -64.95 -15.15 8.50
N PRO A 258 -65.24 -16.42 8.83
CA PRO A 258 -64.26 -17.52 8.80
C PRO A 258 -64.40 -18.53 7.65
N SER A 259 -63.32 -19.28 7.32
CA SER A 259 -63.39 -20.70 6.87
C SER A 259 -62.01 -21.39 6.76
N ARG A 260 -61.97 -22.65 7.22
CA ARG A 260 -60.89 -23.66 7.34
C ARG A 260 -60.55 -24.37 5.98
N PRO A 261 -59.72 -25.45 5.89
CA PRO A 261 -58.67 -25.99 6.78
C PRO A 261 -57.32 -26.38 6.11
N ARG A 262 -56.29 -26.46 6.98
CA ARG A 262 -55.14 -27.39 7.08
C ARG A 262 -54.88 -28.43 5.97
N ARG A 263 -53.61 -28.50 5.49
CA ARG A 263 -52.88 -29.76 5.28
C ARG A 263 -51.37 -29.66 5.61
N ARG A 264 -51.01 -30.52 6.56
CA ARG A 264 -49.81 -31.36 6.79
C ARG A 264 -48.39 -30.80 6.65
N ALA A 265 -47.69 -31.02 7.77
CA ALA A 265 -46.25 -30.95 7.99
C ALA A 265 -45.48 -32.07 7.27
N HIS A 266 -44.22 -31.78 6.92
CA HIS A 266 -43.12 -32.74 6.98
C HIS A 266 -41.90 -32.02 7.56
N LEU A 267 -41.52 -32.42 8.78
CA LEU A 267 -40.20 -32.17 9.36
C LEU A 267 -39.20 -33.14 8.73
N VAL A 268 -38.08 -32.61 8.25
CA VAL A 268 -36.83 -33.36 8.08
C VAL A 268 -35.70 -32.48 8.62
N ARG A 269 -35.08 -32.92 9.72
CA ARG A 269 -33.71 -32.52 10.09
C ARG A 269 -32.72 -33.45 9.36
N PRO A 270 -31.51 -32.96 9.07
CA PRO A 270 -30.40 -33.62 9.76
C PRO A 270 -29.35 -32.64 10.33
N HIS A 271 -28.71 -33.14 11.38
CA HIS A 271 -27.48 -32.64 11.99
C HIS A 271 -26.28 -32.78 11.04
N GLY A 272 -25.30 -31.88 11.20
CA GLY A 272 -23.99 -31.99 10.55
C GLY A 272 -23.14 -30.76 10.82
N SER A 273 -22.78 -30.54 12.09
CA SER A 273 -21.81 -29.51 12.49
C SER A 273 -20.39 -30.01 12.21
N SER A 274 -19.76 -29.46 11.17
CA SER A 274 -18.31 -29.49 11.00
C SER A 274 -17.81 -28.05 10.85
N SER A 275 -17.16 -27.55 11.89
CA SER A 275 -16.46 -26.26 11.86
C SER A 275 -15.28 -26.35 10.88
N PRO A 276 -15.16 -25.48 9.87
CA PRO A 276 -13.89 -25.27 9.20
C PRO A 276 -13.05 -24.31 10.06
N ARG A 277 -11.85 -24.76 10.38
CA ARG A 277 -10.81 -23.91 10.99
C ARG A 277 -10.61 -22.68 10.11
N LEU A 278 -10.74 -21.51 10.71
CA LEU A 278 -10.44 -20.22 10.08
C LEU A 278 -8.95 -20.19 9.72
N HIS A 279 -8.63 -20.44 8.45
CA HIS A 279 -7.37 -20.01 7.87
C HIS A 279 -7.50 -18.54 7.51
N CYS A 280 -6.71 -17.71 8.19
CA CYS A 280 -6.53 -16.31 7.87
C CYS A 280 -5.48 -16.20 6.77
N PRO A 281 -5.81 -15.75 5.54
CA PRO A 281 -4.79 -15.39 4.58
C PRO A 281 -4.36 -13.94 4.85
N ARG A 282 -3.23 -13.79 5.55
CA ARG A 282 -2.46 -12.54 5.54
C ARG A 282 -1.23 -12.76 4.65
N THR A 283 -1.38 -12.51 3.36
CA THR A 283 -0.26 -12.32 2.43
C THR A 283 -0.41 -10.95 1.79
N SER A 284 0.66 -10.16 1.78
CA SER A 284 0.64 -8.87 1.12
C SER A 284 0.70 -9.08 -0.39
N ARG A 285 -0.36 -8.70 -1.11
CA ARG A 285 -0.37 -8.72 -2.59
C ARG A 285 0.71 -7.84 -3.22
N ALA A 286 1.32 -6.92 -2.47
CA ALA A 286 2.41 -6.08 -2.98
C ALA A 286 3.69 -6.87 -3.26
N ALA A 287 3.97 -7.89 -2.44
CA ALA A 287 5.15 -8.76 -2.61
C ALA A 287 5.03 -9.65 -3.86
N LEU A 288 3.83 -10.19 -4.11
CA LEU A 288 3.55 -11.04 -5.28
C LEU A 288 3.88 -10.36 -6.61
N GLY A 289 3.55 -9.07 -6.75
CA GLY A 289 3.81 -8.34 -7.99
C GLY A 289 5.28 -8.15 -8.31
N TYR A 290 6.13 -7.94 -7.30
CA TYR A 290 7.55 -7.72 -7.52
C TYR A 290 8.34 -9.03 -7.71
N CYS A 291 7.99 -10.13 -7.02
CA CYS A 291 8.60 -11.45 -7.23
C CYS A 291 8.66 -11.84 -8.71
N GLU A 292 7.53 -11.68 -9.41
CA GLU A 292 7.34 -12.18 -10.77
C GLU A 292 7.93 -11.23 -11.81
N ALA A 293 7.90 -9.92 -11.56
CA ALA A 293 8.50 -8.90 -12.43
C ALA A 293 10.03 -9.02 -12.55
N LEU A 294 10.70 -9.64 -11.58
CA LEU A 294 12.14 -9.85 -11.62
C LEU A 294 12.55 -10.95 -12.60
N GLY A 295 11.63 -11.79 -13.09
CA GLY A 295 11.91 -12.83 -14.07
C GLY A 295 12.94 -13.89 -13.60
N PRO A 296 13.16 -14.96 -14.38
CA PRO A 296 14.03 -16.07 -13.97
C PRO A 296 15.54 -15.78 -14.06
N ARG A 297 15.96 -14.59 -14.52
CA ARG A 297 17.37 -14.24 -14.81
C ARG A 297 17.91 -13.04 -14.01
N ALA A 298 17.15 -12.49 -13.06
CA ALA A 298 17.58 -11.24 -12.39
C ALA A 298 18.77 -11.38 -11.44
N LEU A 299 19.10 -12.59 -10.99
CA LEU A 299 20.23 -12.86 -10.11
C LEU A 299 20.86 -14.18 -10.55
N ASP A 300 21.77 -14.12 -11.54
CA ASP A 300 22.63 -15.26 -11.82
C ASP A 300 23.50 -15.56 -10.58
N PRO A 301 23.78 -16.84 -10.28
CA PRO A 301 24.49 -17.22 -9.07
C PRO A 301 25.88 -16.59 -9.05
N ILE A 302 26.16 -15.76 -8.03
CA ILE A 302 27.52 -15.39 -7.64
C ILE A 302 28.17 -16.68 -7.16
N ALA A 303 29.10 -17.22 -7.96
CA ALA A 303 29.92 -18.35 -7.54
C ALA A 303 30.76 -17.90 -6.32
N PRO A 304 30.69 -18.59 -5.17
CA PRO A 304 31.57 -18.27 -4.06
C PRO A 304 33.02 -18.53 -4.50
N GLY A 305 33.86 -17.49 -4.45
CA GLY A 305 35.30 -17.64 -4.60
C GLY A 305 35.85 -18.62 -3.56
N PRO A 306 36.98 -19.30 -3.83
CA PRO A 306 37.47 -20.37 -2.97
C PRO A 306 37.80 -19.81 -1.58
N VAL A 307 37.08 -20.30 -0.56
CA VAL A 307 37.37 -20.05 0.85
C VAL A 307 38.48 -21.00 1.27
N ASP A 308 39.64 -20.45 1.63
CA ASP A 308 40.76 -21.21 2.18
C ASP A 308 40.43 -21.67 3.60
N VAL A 309 40.14 -22.97 3.73
CA VAL A 309 39.62 -23.61 4.95
C VAL A 309 40.70 -23.79 6.04
N ASN A 310 41.95 -23.39 5.80
CA ASN A 310 43.05 -23.58 6.76
C ASN A 310 43.35 -22.37 7.67
N ALA A 311 42.74 -21.20 7.45
CA ALA A 311 43.01 -20.01 8.27
C ALA A 311 42.19 -19.95 9.59
N ALA A 312 41.12 -20.73 9.73
CA ALA A 312 40.14 -20.58 10.83
C ALA A 312 40.37 -21.47 12.07
N ARG A 313 41.50 -22.19 12.17
CA ARG A 313 41.74 -23.19 13.25
C ARG A 313 42.71 -22.79 14.36
N GLN A 314 43.25 -21.57 14.39
CA GLN A 314 44.27 -21.17 15.39
C GLN A 314 43.87 -20.08 16.41
N ALA A 315 42.59 -19.74 16.55
CA ALA A 315 42.17 -18.70 17.50
C ALA A 315 41.08 -19.15 18.49
N HIS A 316 41.35 -20.15 19.32
CA HIS A 316 40.56 -20.37 20.55
C HIS A 316 41.40 -20.94 21.70
N ARG A 317 41.80 -20.05 22.62
CA ARG A 317 42.01 -20.35 24.04
C ARG A 317 41.23 -19.32 24.87
N PRO A 318 40.47 -19.71 25.91
CA PRO A 318 39.73 -18.77 26.73
C PRO A 318 40.59 -18.26 27.89
N SER A 319 40.57 -16.95 28.15
CA SER A 319 41.22 -16.34 29.31
C SER A 319 40.36 -15.20 29.86
N ALA A 320 39.91 -15.41 31.10
CA ALA A 320 39.61 -14.44 32.17
C ALA A 320 38.57 -13.31 31.95
N ARG A 321 37.58 -13.27 32.85
CA ARG A 321 36.70 -12.12 33.15
C ARG A 321 37.51 -10.85 33.51
N PRO A 322 36.92 -9.66 33.28
CA PRO A 322 36.72 -8.79 34.44
C PRO A 322 35.39 -8.00 34.49
N ALA A 323 35.11 -7.59 35.74
CA ALA A 323 34.19 -6.65 36.37
C ALA A 323 33.16 -5.81 35.58
N ARG A 324 31.96 -5.71 36.19
CA ARG A 324 30.89 -4.75 35.92
C ARG A 324 31.26 -3.35 36.45
N PRO A 325 30.90 -2.25 35.75
CA PRO A 325 30.74 -0.96 36.38
C PRO A 325 29.26 -0.60 36.60
N HIS A 326 29.02 0.01 37.75
CA HIS A 326 27.75 0.56 38.20
C HIS A 326 27.33 1.76 37.33
N LEU A 327 26.08 1.77 36.85
CA LEU A 327 25.48 2.95 36.22
C LEU A 327 24.87 3.85 37.31
N VAL A 328 25.46 5.03 37.47
CA VAL A 328 24.89 6.16 38.21
C VAL A 328 23.97 6.93 37.26
N VAL A 329 22.71 7.12 37.64
CA VAL A 329 21.71 7.90 36.90
C VAL A 329 21.61 9.29 37.52
N PRO A 330 21.87 10.38 36.79
CA PRO A 330 21.44 11.73 37.19
C PRO A 330 20.07 12.08 36.55
N PRO A 331 19.18 12.80 37.26
CA PRO A 331 17.90 13.24 36.73
C PRO A 331 18.01 14.63 36.06
N LEU A 332 16.88 15.09 35.49
CA LEU A 332 16.56 16.44 34.95
C LEU A 332 16.63 16.50 33.40
N LEU A 333 15.72 17.12 32.64
CA LEU A 333 14.60 18.03 32.90
C LEU A 333 13.69 18.01 31.66
N ALA A 334 12.38 18.15 31.85
CA ALA A 334 11.40 18.32 30.78
C ALA A 334 11.42 19.76 30.23
N ALA A 335 11.37 19.91 28.90
CA ALA A 335 10.94 21.13 28.22
C ALA A 335 10.33 20.78 26.83
N PRO A 336 9.33 21.55 26.35
CA PRO A 336 8.43 21.12 25.27
C PRO A 336 8.99 21.42 23.87
N PHE A 337 8.85 20.47 22.94
CA PHE A 337 9.17 20.69 21.52
C PHE A 337 8.01 21.41 20.81
N SER A 338 8.22 22.68 20.46
CA SER A 338 7.32 23.46 19.62
C SER A 338 7.51 23.12 18.14
N HIS A 339 6.41 22.73 17.47
CA HIS A 339 6.28 22.64 16.02
C HIS A 339 6.39 24.04 15.38
N ALA A 340 7.52 24.36 14.73
CA ALA A 340 7.64 25.33 13.62
C ALA A 340 9.13 25.60 13.29
N SER A 341 9.76 24.80 12.42
CA SER A 341 11.06 25.17 11.83
C SER A 341 11.38 24.39 10.54
N TRP A 342 10.41 24.24 9.65
CA TRP A 342 10.67 23.77 8.29
C TRP A 342 9.91 24.67 7.31
N LEU A 343 10.49 25.85 7.05
CA LEU A 343 10.25 26.74 5.89
C LEU A 343 10.96 28.07 6.15
N ARG A 344 12.28 28.16 5.91
CA ARG A 344 13.01 29.42 5.68
C ARG A 344 14.48 29.17 5.32
N THR A 345 14.75 28.77 4.08
CA THR A 345 15.98 29.23 3.39
C THR A 345 15.84 29.05 1.88
N ARG A 346 15.55 30.14 1.17
CA ARG A 346 15.97 30.44 -0.21
C ARG A 346 15.28 31.72 -0.67
N LEU A 347 15.83 32.85 -0.24
CA LEU A 347 15.80 34.13 -0.96
C LEU A 347 17.03 34.90 -0.45
N LEU A 348 17.82 35.43 -1.39
CA LEU A 348 19.03 36.25 -1.23
C LEU A 348 20.36 35.49 -1.05
N ARG A 349 20.91 34.97 -2.14
CA ARG A 349 22.10 35.53 -2.84
C ARG A 349 22.40 34.72 -4.09
#